data_AF-A0A3S1CJE0-F1
#
_entry.id   AF-A0A3S1CJE0-F1
#
_cell.length_a   1.000
_cell.length_b   1.000
_cell.length_c   1.000
_cell.angle_alpha   90.00
_cell.angle_beta   90.00
_cell.angle_gamma   90.00
#
_symmetry.space_group_name_H-M   'P 1'
#
loop_
_entity.id
_entity.type
_entity.pdbx_description
1 polymer ?
#
loop_
_entity_poly.entity_id
_entity_poly.type
_entity_poly.pdbx_seq_one_letter_code
_entity_poly.pdbx_strand_id
1 'polypeptide(L)'
;MQLLDLVKKGKASARTIRRAHTLLMAHEGSTDEAIAKTLYTSVTTVERTRKQFCEENLEQTLIERPRSGKPRKKKAGVTILS
;
A
#
# COMPACT_ATOMS: atom_id res chain seq x y z
N MET A 1 14.00 -4.47 -8.57
CA MET A 1 13.37 -5.33 -7.54
C MET A 1 12.26 -6.13 -8.20
N GLN A 2 12.33 -7.47 -8.18
CA GLN A 2 11.24 -8.31 -8.68
C GLN A 2 10.17 -8.50 -7.59
N LEU A 3 8.89 -8.43 -7.96
CA LEU A 3 7.77 -8.59 -7.02
C LEU A 3 7.80 -9.92 -6.26
N LEU A 4 8.27 -10.98 -6.92
CA LEU A 4 8.46 -12.30 -6.31
C LEU A 4 9.45 -12.28 -5.15
N ASP A 5 10.54 -11.53 -5.25
CA ASP A 5 11.51 -11.41 -4.15
C ASP A 5 10.95 -10.66 -2.96
N LEU A 6 10.16 -9.62 -3.22
CA LEU A 6 9.51 -8.81 -2.19
C LEU A 6 8.55 -9.67 -1.35
N VAL A 7 7.75 -10.48 -2.03
CA VAL A 7 6.80 -11.41 -1.40
C VAL A 7 7.53 -12.53 -0.66
N LYS A 8 8.52 -13.18 -1.29
CA LYS A 8 9.27 -14.30 -0.70
C LYS A 8 10.05 -13.89 0.55
N LYS A 9 10.66 -12.70 0.55
CA LYS A 9 11.45 -12.22 1.69
C LYS A 9 10.58 -11.74 2.85
N GLY A 10 9.36 -11.27 2.58
CA GLY A 10 8.46 -10.72 3.59
C GLY A 10 8.97 -9.46 4.30
N LYS A 11 10.07 -8.86 3.82
CA LYS A 11 10.71 -7.68 4.43
C LYS A 11 10.16 -6.40 3.81
N ALA A 12 8.90 -6.08 4.12
CA ALA A 12 8.26 -4.81 3.79
C ALA A 12 7.01 -4.60 4.65
N SER A 13 6.38 -3.43 4.55
CA SER A 13 5.09 -3.20 5.21
C SER A 13 4.04 -4.20 4.71
N ALA A 14 3.08 -4.57 5.58
CA ALA A 14 1.98 -5.45 5.20
C ALA A 14 1.18 -4.90 4.00
N ARG A 15 1.10 -3.58 3.85
CA ARG A 15 0.43 -2.94 2.70
C ARG A 15 1.22 -3.12 1.41
N THR A 16 2.54 -2.93 1.46
CA THR A 16 3.44 -3.14 0.31
C THR A 16 3.42 -4.59 -0.16
N ILE A 17 3.48 -5.54 0.77
CA ILE A 17 3.42 -6.99 0.46
C ILE A 17 2.07 -7.34 -0.17
N ARG A 18 0.95 -6.84 0.38
CA ARG A 18 -0.38 -7.06 -0.21
C ARG A 18 -0.48 -6.54 -1.64
N ARG A 19 0.00 -5.32 -1.90
CA ARG A 19 0.01 -4.74 -3.25
C ARG A 19 0.85 -5.58 -4.22
N ALA A 20 2.00 -6.09 -3.77
CA ALA A 20 2.82 -6.99 -4.56
C ALA A 20 2.09 -8.29 -4.93
N HIS A 21 1.41 -8.93 -3.96
CA HIS A 21 0.57 -10.10 -4.24
C HIS A 21 -0.56 -9.78 -5.22
N THR A 22 -1.24 -8.65 -5.07
CA THR A 22 -2.28 -8.21 -5.99
C THR A 22 -1.78 -8.14 -7.43
N LEU A 23 -0.62 -7.50 -7.65
CA LEU A 23 -0.06 -7.36 -9.00
C LEU A 23 0.42 -8.70 -9.59
N LEU A 24 1.01 -9.58 -8.76
CA LEU A 24 1.42 -10.92 -9.20
C LEU A 24 0.21 -11.77 -9.62
N MET A 25 -0.82 -11.84 -8.78
CA MET A 25 -2.01 -12.63 -9.09
C MET A 25 -2.77 -12.08 -10.31
N ALA A 26 -2.81 -10.75 -10.47
CA ALA A 26 -3.41 -10.13 -11.65
C ALA A 26 -2.60 -10.45 -12.93
N HIS A 27 -1.27 -10.48 -12.84
CA HIS A 27 -0.41 -10.91 -13.95
C HIS A 27 -0.62 -12.39 -14.30
N GLU A 28 -0.90 -13.24 -13.30
CA GLU A 28 -1.26 -14.65 -13.47
C GLU A 28 -2.70 -14.86 -14.00
N GLY A 29 -3.46 -13.78 -14.23
CA GLY A 29 -4.81 -13.83 -14.82
C GLY A 29 -5.95 -14.02 -13.83
N SER A 30 -5.70 -13.88 -12.52
CA SER A 30 -6.76 -13.93 -11.51
C SER A 30 -7.71 -12.72 -11.64
N THR A 31 -9.01 -12.94 -11.43
CA THR A 31 -10.00 -11.85 -11.37
C THR A 31 -9.89 -11.07 -10.06
N ASP A 32 -10.40 -9.84 -10.03
CA ASP A 32 -10.31 -8.99 -8.84
C ASP A 32 -11.06 -9.58 -7.63
N GLU A 33 -12.16 -10.29 -7.86
CA GLU A 33 -12.91 -11.01 -6.82
C GLU A 33 -12.09 -12.17 -6.24
N ALA A 34 -11.41 -12.93 -7.09
CA ALA A 34 -10.54 -14.03 -6.66
C ALA A 34 -9.36 -13.50 -5.84
N ILE A 35 -8.72 -12.42 -6.30
CA ILE A 35 -7.62 -11.76 -5.57
C ILE A 35 -8.11 -11.24 -4.22
N ALA A 36 -9.25 -10.54 -4.20
CA ALA A 36 -9.83 -9.97 -2.99
C ALA A 36 -10.12 -11.06 -1.96
N LYS A 37 -10.70 -12.19 -2.40
CA LYS A 37 -10.97 -13.36 -1.56
C LYS A 37 -9.69 -13.97 -1.00
N THR A 38 -8.68 -14.20 -1.84
CA THR A 38 -7.39 -14.79 -1.43
C THR A 38 -6.63 -13.92 -0.44
N LEU A 39 -6.68 -12.59 -0.61
CA LEU A 39 -5.95 -11.63 0.24
C LEU A 39 -6.79 -11.09 1.40
N TYR A 40 -8.01 -11.60 1.60
CA TYR A 40 -8.96 -11.15 2.61
C TYR A 40 -9.13 -9.62 2.63
N THR A 41 -9.34 -9.06 1.44
CA THR A 41 -9.49 -7.60 1.23
C THR A 41 -10.70 -7.29 0.37
N SER A 42 -10.99 -6.01 0.13
CA SER A 42 -12.09 -5.60 -0.74
C SER A 42 -11.66 -5.56 -2.21
N VAL A 43 -12.58 -5.87 -3.12
CA VAL A 43 -12.39 -5.72 -4.57
C VAL A 43 -11.93 -4.29 -4.91
N THR A 44 -12.54 -3.28 -4.29
CA THR A 44 -12.14 -1.87 -4.43
C THR A 44 -10.68 -1.59 -4.06
N THR A 45 -10.10 -2.35 -3.14
CA THR A 45 -8.67 -2.22 -2.79
C THR A 45 -7.77 -2.82 -3.87
N VAL A 46 -8.20 -3.94 -4.46
CA VAL A 46 -7.53 -4.59 -5.59
C VAL A 46 -7.54 -3.68 -6.81
N GLU A 47 -8.72 -3.21 -7.21
CA GLU A 47 -8.91 -2.29 -8.33
C GLU A 47 -8.07 -1.02 -8.19
N ARG A 48 -8.08 -0.39 -7.00
CA ARG A 48 -7.24 0.80 -6.73
C ARG A 48 -5.75 0.52 -6.91
N THR A 49 -5.29 -0.66 -6.49
CA THR A 49 -3.88 -1.04 -6.63
C THR A 49 -3.52 -1.28 -8.09
N ARG A 50 -4.37 -1.99 -8.84
CA ARG A 50 -4.17 -2.23 -10.27
C ARG A 50 -4.21 -0.92 -11.07
N LYS A 51 -5.19 -0.06 -10.79
CA LYS A 51 -5.31 1.27 -11.40
C LYS A 51 -4.07 2.12 -11.11
N GLN A 52 -3.61 2.18 -9.87
CA GLN A 52 -2.40 2.92 -9.51
C GLN A 52 -1.17 2.40 -10.27
N PHE A 53 -1.05 1.09 -10.50
CA PHE A 53 0.03 0.52 -11.31
C PHE A 53 -0.06 0.86 -12.80
N CYS A 54 -1.26 1.07 -13.34
CA CYS A 54 -1.43 1.53 -14.71
C CYS A 54 -1.15 3.03 -14.86
N GLU A 55 -1.48 3.83 -13.85
CA GLU A 55 -1.31 5.28 -13.85
C GLU A 55 0.09 5.73 -13.43
N GLU A 56 0.80 4.90 -12.66
CA GLU A 56 2.08 5.22 -12.03
C GLU A 56 3.10 4.10 -12.23
N ASN A 57 4.35 4.36 -11.88
CA ASN A 57 5.39 3.32 -11.91
C ASN A 57 5.24 2.32 -10.75
N LEU A 58 5.81 1.12 -10.92
CA LEU A 58 5.80 0.04 -9.92
C LEU A 58 6.23 0.51 -8.52
N GLU A 59 7.30 1.31 -8.45
CA GLU A 59 7.83 1.82 -7.19
C GLU A 59 6.82 2.71 -6.45
N GLN A 60 6.15 3.61 -7.18
CA GLN A 60 5.13 4.49 -6.63
C GLN A 60 3.89 3.72 -6.17
N THR A 61 3.55 2.63 -6.86
CA THR A 61 2.49 1.73 -6.43
C THR A 61 2.84 1.01 -5.14
N LEU A 62 4.08 0.55 -4.97
CA LEU A 62 4.51 -0.23 -3.80
C LEU A 62 4.74 0.64 -2.55
N ILE A 63 5.11 1.91 -2.74
CA ILE A 63 5.36 2.86 -1.65
C ILE A 63 4.03 3.38 -1.08
N GLU A 64 3.94 3.39 0.26
CA GLU A 64 2.84 4.07 0.94
C GLU A 64 3.10 5.57 0.96
N ARG A 65 2.17 6.35 0.40
CA ARG A 65 2.25 7.81 0.48
C ARG A 65 2.11 8.28 1.93
N PRO A 66 2.84 9.33 2.34
CA PRO A 66 2.67 9.92 3.67
C PRO A 66 1.19 10.25 3.89
N ARG A 67 0.59 9.64 4.91
CA ARG A 67 -0.72 10.09 5.36
C ARG A 67 -0.52 11.45 5.99
N SER A 68 -1.22 12.48 5.51
CA SER A 68 -1.33 13.72 6.27
C SER A 68 -2.02 13.36 7.59
N GLY A 69 -1.21 13.13 8.62
CA GLY A 69 -1.72 12.85 9.95
C GLY A 69 -2.58 14.01 10.42
N LYS A 70 -3.53 13.73 11.32
CA LYS A 70 -4.27 14.78 12.02
C LYS A 70 -3.25 15.76 12.64
N PRO A 71 -3.34 17.08 12.39
CA PRO A 71 -2.36 18.01 12.93
C PRO A 71 -2.26 17.87 14.44
N ARG A 72 -1.03 17.79 14.97
CA ARG A 72 -0.79 17.74 16.42
C ARG A 72 -1.47 18.95 17.06
N LYS A 73 -2.32 18.73 18.07
CA LYS A 73 -2.83 19.83 18.91
C LYS A 73 -1.62 20.52 19.54
N LYS A 74 -1.40 21.80 19.21
CA LYS A 74 -0.42 22.64 19.92
C LYS A 74 -0.90 22.77 21.37
N LYS A 75 -0.08 22.39 22.37
CA LYS A 75 -0.29 22.90 23.72
C LYS A 75 0.13 24.37 23.70
N ALA A 76 -0.76 25.25 24.16
CA ALA A 76 -0.44 26.67 24.33
C ALA A 76 0.80 26.78 25.23
N GLY A 77 1.79 27.56 24.79
CA GLY A 77 3.06 27.71 25.49
C GLY A 77 2.87 28.29 26.88
N VAL A 78 3.56 27.72 27.87
CA VAL A 78 3.92 28.46 29.07
C VAL A 78 5.24 29.15 28.72
N THR A 79 5.18 30.45 28.42
CA THR A 79 6.36 31.30 28.39
C THR A 79 6.83 31.48 29.82
N ILE A 80 7.92 30.84 30.21
CA ILE A 80 8.66 31.25 31.40
C ILE A 80 9.53 32.42 30.93
N LEU A 81 9.15 33.62 31.38
CA LEU A 81 10.03 34.79 31.31
C LEU A 81 11.17 34.57 32.30
N SER A 82 12.40 34.60 31.81
CA SER A 82 13.64 34.69 32.58
C SER A 82 14.55 35.70 31.90
#